data_AF-A0A7S1YN03-F1
#
_entry.id   AF-A0A7S1YN03-F1
#
_cell.length_a   1.000
_cell.length_b   1.000
_cell.length_c   1.000
_cell.angle_alpha   90.00
_cell.angle_beta   90.00
_cell.angle_gamma   90.00
#
_symmetry.space_group_name_H-M   'P 1'
#
loop_
_entity.id
_entity.type
_entity.pdbx_description
1 polymer ?
#
loop_
_entity_poly.entity_id
_entity_poly.type
_entity_poly.pdbx_seq_one_letter_code
_entity_poly.pdbx_strand_id
1 'polypeptide(L)'
;IAPNQQQRDIVNRDVKINEPQIGDVRVTFSEIPCAMVSILAKLSGTTLTKWSSKQGSGYDVASLTYGAVSVQEMIASAQDANTMKTWGLRAAGWALNWIGYGMITSIVSTTADISLNWIPVLGGMATSLINLGVSIANIILANCTTMLVASIAWVFYRPVLGITLLVGSLGLFFGASSIGRKKKDADPKSE
;
A
#
# COMPACT_ATOMS: atom_id res chain seq x y z
N ILE A 1 -29.85 37.00 43.59
CA ILE A 1 -29.82 35.80 44.46
C ILE A 1 -28.36 35.39 44.56
N ALA A 2 -27.70 35.69 45.68
CA ALA A 2 -26.27 35.42 45.84
C ALA A 2 -26.01 33.90 45.77
N PRO A 3 -24.98 33.42 45.08
CA PRO A 3 -24.64 32.00 45.08
C PRO A 3 -24.35 31.56 46.51
N ASN A 4 -24.98 30.47 46.95
CA ASN A 4 -24.84 29.91 48.29
C ASN A 4 -23.36 29.74 48.65
N GLN A 5 -22.96 30.27 49.81
CA GLN A 5 -21.59 30.18 50.35
C GLN A 5 -21.09 28.72 50.38
N GLN A 6 -21.98 27.76 50.68
CA GLN A 6 -21.67 26.34 50.62
C GLN A 6 -21.14 25.87 49.27
N GLN A 7 -21.57 26.48 48.17
CA GLN A 7 -21.16 26.10 46.80
C GLN A 7 -19.77 26.65 46.44
N ARG A 8 -19.33 27.72 47.11
CA ARG A 8 -17.97 28.27 46.98
C ARG A 8 -16.94 27.44 47.76
N ASP A 9 -17.35 26.85 48.89
CA ASP A 9 -16.47 26.04 49.73
C ASP A 9 -16.15 24.66 49.13
N ILE A 10 -16.98 24.14 48.22
CA ILE A 10 -16.72 22.86 47.52
C ILE A 10 -15.65 23.00 46.45
N VAL A 11 -15.53 24.18 45.83
CA VAL A 11 -14.57 24.46 44.76
C VAL A 11 -13.17 24.78 45.32
N ASN A 12 -13.08 25.23 46.57
CA ASN A 12 -11.84 25.63 47.25
C ASN A 12 -11.18 24.52 48.09
N ARG A 13 -11.66 23.27 48.02
CA ARG A 13 -10.90 22.16 48.62
C ARG A 13 -9.74 21.81 47.69
N ASP A 14 -8.54 21.70 48.25
CA ASP A 14 -7.37 21.11 47.58
C ASP A 14 -7.68 19.63 47.23
N VAL A 15 -8.37 19.41 46.11
CA VAL A 15 -8.68 18.07 45.62
C VAL A 15 -7.38 17.48 45.06
N LYS A 16 -6.78 16.58 45.82
CA LYS A 16 -5.68 15.74 45.31
C LYS A 16 -6.21 14.79 44.25
N ILE A 17 -6.11 15.19 42.99
CA ILE A 17 -6.63 14.45 41.81
C ILE A 17 -6.10 13.00 41.70
N ASN A 18 -4.96 12.69 42.34
CA ASN A 18 -4.28 11.40 42.26
C ASN A 18 -4.46 10.48 43.48
N GLU A 19 -5.23 10.88 44.51
CA GLU A 19 -5.46 10.07 45.73
C GLU A 19 -6.96 9.96 46.05
N PRO A 20 -7.76 9.25 45.21
CA PRO A 20 -9.22 9.18 45.40
C PRO A 20 -9.58 8.37 46.66
N GLN A 21 -10.46 8.93 47.50
CA GLN A 21 -11.02 8.24 48.68
C GLN A 21 -12.39 7.62 48.38
N ILE A 22 -12.80 6.68 49.23
CA ILE A 22 -14.10 6.01 49.13
C ILE A 22 -15.20 7.07 49.31
N GLY A 23 -15.94 7.35 48.23
CA GLY A 23 -16.95 8.42 48.17
C GLY A 23 -16.68 9.48 47.09
N ASP A 24 -15.48 9.50 46.50
CA ASP A 24 -15.13 10.45 45.45
C ASP A 24 -15.74 10.07 44.09
N VAL A 25 -16.30 11.06 43.40
CA VAL A 25 -16.88 10.90 42.06
C VAL A 25 -15.90 11.39 41.01
N ARG A 26 -15.50 10.50 40.10
CA ARG A 26 -14.71 10.87 38.92
C ARG A 26 -15.64 11.39 37.84
N VAL A 27 -15.47 12.65 37.46
CA VAL A 27 -16.16 13.25 36.31
C VAL A 27 -15.14 13.55 35.22
N THR A 28 -15.36 12.98 34.02
CA THR A 28 -14.54 13.27 32.85
C THR A 28 -15.37 14.12 31.89
N PHE A 29 -14.89 15.33 31.62
CA PHE A 29 -15.47 16.19 30.59
C PHE A 29 -14.67 16.00 29.30
N SER A 30 -15.37 15.83 28.18
CA SER A 30 -14.79 15.82 26.85
C SER A 30 -15.40 16.99 26.09
N GLU A 31 -14.55 17.88 25.60
CA GLU A 31 -14.94 18.97 24.70
C GLU A 31 -14.37 18.72 23.31
N ILE A 32 -15.14 19.10 22.30
CA ILE A 32 -14.65 19.20 20.92
C ILE A 32 -14.47 20.69 20.67
N PRO A 33 -13.24 21.22 20.62
CA PRO A 33 -13.04 22.64 20.37
C PRO A 33 -13.66 23.01 19.02
N CYS A 34 -14.26 24.20 18.94
CA CYS A 34 -14.80 24.75 17.69
C CYS A 34 -13.66 24.96 16.68
N ALA A 35 -13.32 23.91 15.95
CA ALA A 35 -12.38 23.93 14.87
C ALA A 35 -13.14 24.05 13.56
N MET A 36 -12.64 24.89 12.65
CA MET A 36 -13.14 24.94 11.29
C MET A 36 -12.82 23.59 10.62
N VAL A 37 -13.84 22.91 10.11
CA VAL A 37 -13.72 21.60 9.45
C VAL A 37 -14.46 21.61 8.13
N SER A 38 -13.88 20.93 7.15
CA SER A 38 -14.48 20.69 5.84
C SER A 38 -14.89 19.23 5.76
N ILE A 39 -16.12 18.96 5.33
CA ILE A 39 -16.71 17.61 5.32
C ILE A 39 -17.11 17.25 3.89
N LEU A 40 -16.72 16.04 3.45
CA LEU A 40 -17.11 15.48 2.16
C LEU A 40 -17.94 14.22 2.41
N ALA A 41 -19.25 14.33 2.21
CA ALA A 41 -20.25 13.30 2.47
C ALA A 41 -21.52 13.52 1.62
N LYS A 42 -22.41 12.52 1.55
CA LYS A 42 -23.72 12.61 0.89
C LYS A 42 -24.74 13.27 1.82
N LEU A 43 -25.37 14.35 1.38
CA LEU A 43 -26.50 14.94 2.09
C LEU A 43 -27.78 14.10 1.82
N SER A 44 -28.38 13.58 2.88
CA SER A 44 -29.66 12.87 2.84
C SER A 44 -30.65 13.57 3.77
N GLY A 45 -31.48 14.46 3.21
CA GLY A 45 -32.36 15.31 3.99
C GLY A 45 -31.56 16.30 4.85
N THR A 46 -31.60 16.10 6.17
CA THR A 46 -30.88 16.92 7.16
C THR A 46 -29.61 16.26 7.70
N THR A 47 -29.28 15.03 7.28
CA THR A 47 -28.15 14.27 7.82
C THR A 47 -27.07 14.04 6.76
N LEU A 48 -25.81 14.18 7.18
CA LEU A 48 -24.66 13.79 6.38
C LEU A 48 -24.43 12.29 6.53
N THR A 49 -24.53 11.58 5.41
CA THR A 49 -24.39 10.13 5.32
C THR A 49 -23.21 9.79 4.43
N LYS A 50 -22.65 8.59 4.59
CA LYS A 50 -21.55 8.15 3.73
C LYS A 50 -22.05 8.05 2.29
N TRP A 51 -21.23 8.49 1.33
CA TRP A 51 -21.55 8.35 -0.08
C TRP A 51 -21.10 6.97 -0.58
N SER A 52 -22.05 6.10 -0.91
CA SER A 52 -21.72 4.79 -1.47
C SER A 52 -21.37 4.89 -2.95
N SER A 53 -20.16 4.48 -3.30
CA SER A 53 -19.71 4.46 -4.69
C SER A 53 -20.31 3.26 -5.46
N LYS A 54 -20.29 3.34 -6.79
CA LYS A 54 -20.72 2.25 -7.69
C LYS A 54 -19.86 0.98 -7.57
N GLN A 55 -18.73 1.03 -6.88
CA GLN A 55 -17.81 -0.12 -6.71
C GLN A 55 -18.24 -1.08 -5.58
N GLY A 56 -19.24 -0.73 -4.76
CA GLY A 56 -19.81 -1.60 -3.73
C GLY A 56 -19.42 -1.24 -2.29
N SER A 57 -19.81 -2.11 -1.35
CA SER A 57 -19.57 -1.94 0.09
C SER A 57 -18.07 -1.86 0.41
N GLY A 58 -17.65 -0.81 1.12
CA GLY A 58 -16.24 -0.56 1.47
C GLY A 58 -15.57 0.56 0.67
N TYR A 59 -16.21 1.04 -0.41
CA TYR A 59 -15.80 2.24 -1.14
C TYR A 59 -16.66 3.45 -0.77
N ASP A 60 -17.17 3.47 0.46
CA ASP A 60 -17.97 4.56 0.98
C ASP A 60 -17.08 5.77 1.27
N VAL A 61 -17.46 6.93 0.72
CA VAL A 61 -16.72 8.17 0.90
C VAL A 61 -17.40 8.99 2.00
N ALA A 62 -16.68 9.15 3.11
CA ALA A 62 -16.96 10.13 4.15
C ALA A 62 -15.62 10.57 4.72
N SER A 63 -15.22 11.81 4.43
CA SER A 63 -13.96 12.38 4.90
C SER A 63 -14.22 13.67 5.65
N LEU A 64 -13.53 13.82 6.78
CA LEU A 64 -13.48 15.05 7.55
C LEU A 64 -12.04 15.56 7.52
N THR A 65 -11.87 16.80 7.10
CA THR A 65 -10.57 17.46 7.02
C THR A 65 -10.60 18.71 7.89
N TYR A 66 -9.60 18.89 8.74
CA TYR A 66 -9.45 20.10 9.55
C TYR A 66 -9.02 21.27 8.67
N GLY A 67 -9.61 22.45 8.92
CA GLY A 67 -9.40 23.68 8.15
C GLY A 67 -10.50 23.96 7.13
N ALA A 68 -10.48 25.17 6.57
CA ALA A 68 -11.27 25.54 5.39
C ALA A 68 -10.48 25.10 4.16
N VAL A 69 -10.86 23.93 3.64
CA VAL A 69 -10.22 23.31 2.48
C VAL A 69 -11.27 23.24 1.38
N SER A 70 -10.88 23.59 0.16
CA SER A 70 -11.79 23.52 -0.97
C SER A 70 -12.18 22.07 -1.27
N VAL A 71 -13.35 21.87 -1.90
CA VAL A 71 -13.79 20.52 -2.29
C VAL A 71 -12.79 19.85 -3.24
N GLN A 72 -12.17 20.64 -4.12
CA GLN A 72 -11.16 20.18 -5.07
C GLN A 72 -9.91 19.65 -4.34
N GLU A 73 -9.41 20.38 -3.35
CA GLU A 73 -8.26 19.96 -2.54
C GLU A 73 -8.57 18.73 -1.69
N MET A 74 -9.78 18.62 -1.12
CA MET A 74 -10.19 17.42 -0.38
C MET A 74 -10.19 16.17 -1.27
N ILE A 75 -10.67 16.29 -2.51
CA ILE A 75 -10.68 15.17 -3.48
C ILE A 75 -9.26 14.84 -3.93
N ALA A 76 -8.44 15.85 -4.27
CA ALA A 76 -7.06 15.66 -4.69
C ALA A 76 -6.24 14.96 -3.60
N SER A 77 -6.33 15.44 -2.36
CA SER A 77 -5.66 14.82 -1.21
C SER A 77 -6.07 13.36 -1.01
N ALA A 78 -7.36 13.04 -1.17
CA ALA A 78 -7.84 11.66 -1.08
C ALA A 78 -7.29 10.78 -2.22
N GLN A 79 -7.18 11.31 -3.44
CA GLN A 79 -6.60 10.60 -4.59
C GLN A 79 -5.09 10.36 -4.40
N ASP A 80 -4.36 11.34 -3.90
CA ASP A 80 -2.93 11.25 -3.63
C ASP A 80 -2.65 10.22 -2.53
N ALA A 81 -3.43 10.24 -1.44
CA ALA A 81 -3.32 9.25 -0.38
C ALA A 81 -3.59 7.83 -0.90
N ASN A 82 -4.58 7.64 -1.77
CA ASN A 82 -4.87 6.35 -2.39
C ASN A 82 -3.76 5.89 -3.33
N THR A 83 -3.18 6.82 -4.09
CA THR A 83 -2.05 6.57 -4.99
C THR A 83 -0.83 6.14 -4.18
N MET A 84 -0.46 6.91 -3.16
CA MET A 84 0.69 6.61 -2.31
C MET A 84 0.53 5.27 -1.58
N LYS A 85 -0.65 4.97 -1.02
CA LYS A 85 -0.94 3.66 -0.40
C LYS A 85 -0.79 2.52 -1.40
N THR A 86 -1.30 2.69 -2.63
CA THR A 86 -1.23 1.67 -3.68
C THR A 86 0.23 1.38 -4.07
N TRP A 87 1.01 2.42 -4.36
CA TRP A 87 2.41 2.27 -4.77
C TRP A 87 3.27 1.77 -3.61
N GLY A 88 3.05 2.27 -2.39
CA GLY A 88 3.74 1.83 -1.18
C GLY A 88 3.52 0.35 -0.90
N LEU A 89 2.27 -0.13 -0.94
CA LEU A 89 1.96 -1.56 -0.76
C LEU A 89 2.55 -2.44 -1.87
N ARG A 90 2.59 -1.95 -3.12
CA ARG A 90 3.22 -2.69 -4.22
C ARG A 90 4.73 -2.79 -4.06
N ALA A 91 5.40 -1.70 -3.72
CA ALA A 91 6.85 -1.69 -3.48
C ALA A 91 7.20 -2.58 -2.29
N ALA A 92 6.43 -2.50 -1.20
CA ALA A 92 6.60 -3.35 -0.03
C ALA A 92 6.37 -4.83 -0.35
N GLY A 93 5.30 -5.16 -1.08
CA GLY A 93 5.02 -6.54 -1.50
C GLY A 93 6.08 -7.11 -2.44
N TRP A 94 6.58 -6.30 -3.38
CA TRP A 94 7.70 -6.69 -4.26
C TRP A 94 8.99 -6.91 -3.46
N ALA A 95 9.32 -6.01 -2.52
CA ALA A 95 10.49 -6.15 -1.67
C ALA A 95 10.41 -7.41 -0.80
N LEU A 96 9.26 -7.68 -0.18
CA LEU A 96 9.01 -8.91 0.58
C LEU A 96 9.17 -10.16 -0.28
N ASN A 97 8.66 -10.15 -1.50
CA ASN A 97 8.79 -11.25 -2.45
C ASN A 97 10.27 -11.50 -2.82
N TRP A 98 11.02 -10.44 -3.10
CA TRP A 98 12.45 -10.53 -3.39
C TRP A 98 13.25 -11.09 -2.21
N ILE A 99 12.98 -10.62 -0.99
CA ILE A 99 13.59 -11.14 0.23
C ILE A 99 13.21 -12.62 0.43
N GLY A 100 11.95 -13.00 0.20
CA GLY A 100 11.49 -14.38 0.29
C GLY A 100 12.24 -15.32 -0.64
N TYR A 101 12.43 -14.94 -1.91
CA TYR A 101 13.27 -15.72 -2.82
C TYR A 101 14.73 -15.76 -2.37
N GLY A 102 15.29 -14.64 -1.89
CA GLY A 102 16.63 -14.59 -1.31
C GLY A 102 16.82 -15.59 -0.15
N MET A 103 15.82 -15.69 0.73
CA MET A 103 15.82 -16.67 1.82
C MET A 103 15.76 -18.11 1.31
N ILE A 104 14.94 -18.40 0.30
CA ILE A 104 14.83 -19.75 -0.27
C ILE A 104 16.14 -20.16 -0.95
N THR A 105 16.73 -19.29 -1.76
CA THR A 105 17.97 -19.60 -2.49
C THR A 105 19.22 -19.52 -1.63
N SER A 106 19.12 -19.00 -0.40
CA SER A 106 20.26 -18.95 0.53
C SER A 106 20.87 -20.33 0.76
N ILE A 107 20.06 -21.40 0.75
CA ILE A 107 20.54 -22.79 0.88
C ILE A 107 21.51 -23.20 -0.23
N VAL A 108 21.33 -22.66 -1.44
CA VAL A 108 22.20 -22.92 -2.58
C VAL A 108 23.55 -22.24 -2.37
N SER A 109 23.54 -20.99 -1.87
CA SER A 109 24.77 -20.25 -1.57
C SER A 109 25.60 -20.90 -0.46
N THR A 110 24.96 -21.38 0.61
CA THR A 110 25.65 -22.07 1.71
C THR A 110 26.22 -23.41 1.28
N THR A 111 25.50 -24.15 0.42
CA THR A 111 25.99 -25.42 -0.12
C THR A 111 27.19 -25.20 -1.04
N ALA A 112 27.16 -24.16 -1.87
CA ALA A 112 28.29 -23.76 -2.71
C ALA A 112 29.52 -23.40 -1.87
N ASP A 113 29.33 -22.64 -0.78
CA ASP A 113 30.42 -22.26 0.13
C ASP A 113 31.06 -23.50 0.77
N ILE A 114 30.26 -24.39 1.40
CA ILE A 114 30.76 -25.62 2.02
C ILE A 114 31.48 -26.53 1.01
N SER A 115 30.98 -26.62 -0.23
CA SER A 115 31.52 -27.52 -1.25
C SER A 115 32.73 -26.97 -2.01
N LEU A 116 32.97 -25.65 -2.02
CA LEU A 116 34.05 -25.01 -2.80
C LEU A 116 35.17 -24.44 -1.91
N ASN A 117 34.99 -24.41 -0.59
CA ASN A 117 35.98 -23.91 0.37
C ASN A 117 37.28 -24.74 0.44
N TRP A 118 37.33 -25.90 -0.21
CA TRP A 118 38.55 -26.73 -0.27
C TRP A 118 39.64 -26.15 -1.19
N ILE A 119 39.34 -25.16 -2.05
CA ILE A 119 40.34 -24.46 -2.87
C ILE A 119 40.57 -23.03 -2.33
N PRO A 120 41.73 -22.75 -1.73
CA PRO A 120 42.09 -21.39 -1.34
C PRO A 120 42.08 -20.45 -2.57
N VAL A 121 41.44 -19.28 -2.45
CA VAL A 121 41.27 -18.24 -3.49
C VAL A 121 40.19 -18.51 -4.55
N LEU A 122 40.18 -19.66 -5.25
CA LEU A 122 39.14 -19.91 -6.28
C LEU A 122 37.75 -20.14 -5.67
N GLY A 123 37.67 -20.70 -4.46
CA GLY A 123 36.40 -20.89 -3.75
C GLY A 123 35.67 -19.57 -3.50
N GLY A 124 36.35 -18.54 -2.99
CA GLY A 124 35.74 -17.23 -2.72
C GLY A 124 35.25 -16.51 -3.99
N MET A 125 36.00 -16.62 -5.09
CA MET A 125 35.61 -16.06 -6.39
C MET A 125 34.40 -16.77 -6.97
N ALA A 126 34.40 -18.12 -6.98
CA ALA A 126 33.29 -18.92 -7.49
C ALA A 126 32.00 -18.69 -6.70
N THR A 127 32.08 -18.67 -5.36
CA THR A 127 30.92 -18.37 -4.49
C THR A 127 30.36 -16.98 -4.76
N SER A 128 31.20 -15.99 -5.02
CA SER A 128 30.76 -14.63 -5.36
C SER A 128 30.01 -14.58 -6.71
N LEU A 129 30.48 -15.30 -7.73
CA LEU A 129 29.79 -15.42 -9.01
C LEU A 129 28.44 -16.15 -8.87
N ILE A 130 28.39 -17.22 -8.09
CA ILE A 130 27.15 -17.97 -7.83
C ILE A 130 26.14 -17.08 -7.11
N ASN A 131 26.56 -16.34 -6.08
CA ASN A 131 25.70 -15.40 -5.36
C ASN A 131 25.16 -14.29 -6.26
N LEU A 132 25.99 -13.76 -7.17
CA LEU A 132 25.55 -12.78 -8.15
C LEU A 132 24.50 -13.38 -9.09
N GLY A 133 24.76 -14.56 -9.65
CA GLY A 133 23.84 -15.25 -10.55
C GLY A 133 22.49 -15.57 -9.89
N VAL A 134 22.53 -16.08 -8.66
CA VAL A 134 21.33 -16.35 -7.85
C VAL A 134 20.57 -15.06 -7.53
N SER A 135 21.27 -13.97 -7.20
CA SER A 135 20.63 -12.68 -6.91
C SER A 135 19.90 -12.11 -8.14
N ILE A 136 20.52 -12.20 -9.32
CA ILE A 136 19.90 -11.79 -10.59
C ILE A 136 18.67 -12.67 -10.88
N ALA A 137 18.80 -13.99 -10.74
CA ALA A 137 17.69 -14.92 -10.95
C ALA A 137 16.52 -14.61 -9.99
N ASN A 138 16.80 -14.32 -8.73
CA ASN A 138 15.79 -13.95 -7.74
C ASN A 138 15.05 -12.66 -8.09
N ILE A 139 15.76 -11.64 -8.59
CA ILE A 139 15.12 -10.39 -9.04
C ILE A 139 14.18 -10.67 -10.23
N ILE A 140 14.61 -11.50 -11.18
CA ILE A 140 13.78 -11.86 -12.34
C ILE A 140 12.53 -12.61 -11.88
N LEU A 141 12.69 -13.64 -11.04
CA LEU A 141 11.57 -14.42 -10.49
C LEU A 141 10.62 -13.53 -9.67
N ALA A 142 11.16 -12.65 -8.82
CA ALA A 142 10.36 -11.71 -8.05
C ALA A 142 9.52 -10.80 -8.95
N ASN A 143 10.11 -10.26 -10.02
CA ASN A 143 9.39 -9.42 -10.99
C ASN A 143 8.30 -10.20 -11.74
N CYS A 144 8.59 -11.42 -12.22
CA CYS A 144 7.62 -12.27 -12.89
C CYS A 144 6.41 -12.56 -11.99
N THR A 145 6.66 -12.97 -10.74
CA THR A 145 5.60 -13.28 -9.77
C THR A 145 4.81 -12.02 -9.40
N THR A 146 5.46 -10.88 -9.16
CA THR A 146 4.76 -9.62 -8.86
C THR A 146 3.89 -9.16 -10.03
N MET A 147 4.34 -9.27 -11.29
CA MET A 147 3.52 -8.98 -12.47
C MET A 147 2.34 -9.92 -12.61
N LEU A 148 2.52 -11.22 -12.34
CA LEU A 148 1.45 -12.20 -12.40
C LEU A 148 0.37 -11.91 -11.35
N VAL A 149 0.76 -11.68 -10.10
CA VAL A 149 -0.17 -11.32 -9.02
C VAL A 149 -0.88 -10.01 -9.32
N ALA A 150 -0.15 -9.00 -9.83
CA ALA A 150 -0.76 -7.74 -10.25
C ALA A 150 -1.77 -7.94 -11.37
N SER A 151 -1.46 -8.73 -12.39
CA SER A 151 -2.38 -9.05 -13.48
C SER A 151 -3.69 -9.63 -12.97
N ILE A 152 -3.61 -10.67 -12.12
CA ILE A 152 -4.78 -11.31 -11.53
C ILE A 152 -5.58 -10.31 -10.70
N ALA A 153 -4.93 -9.53 -9.83
CA ALA A 153 -5.60 -8.52 -9.01
C ALA A 153 -6.35 -7.49 -9.86
N TRP A 154 -5.77 -6.99 -10.95
CA TRP A 154 -6.42 -6.01 -11.82
C TRP A 154 -7.66 -6.56 -12.53
N VAL A 155 -7.66 -7.84 -12.92
CA VAL A 155 -8.84 -8.49 -13.51
C VAL A 155 -10.02 -8.49 -12.54
N PHE A 156 -9.77 -8.77 -11.25
CA PHE A 156 -10.82 -8.77 -10.23
C PHE A 156 -11.29 -7.38 -9.81
N TYR A 157 -10.35 -6.45 -9.54
CA TYR A 157 -10.70 -5.15 -8.95
C TYR A 157 -11.01 -4.05 -9.99
N ARG A 158 -10.52 -4.19 -11.23
CA ARG A 158 -10.71 -3.20 -12.31
C ARG A 158 -10.87 -3.89 -13.68
N PRO A 159 -11.96 -4.63 -13.91
CA PRO A 159 -12.14 -5.47 -15.10
C PRO A 159 -12.00 -4.71 -16.42
N VAL A 160 -12.46 -3.45 -16.49
CA VAL A 160 -12.33 -2.62 -17.70
C VAL A 160 -10.85 -2.35 -18.05
N LEU A 161 -10.02 -2.00 -17.05
CA LEU A 161 -8.59 -1.75 -17.28
C LEU A 161 -7.82 -3.06 -17.54
N GLY A 162 -8.25 -4.17 -16.92
CA GLY A 162 -7.70 -5.50 -17.22
C GLY A 162 -7.94 -5.92 -18.67
N ILE A 163 -9.17 -5.75 -19.18
CA ILE A 163 -9.54 -6.09 -20.56
C ILE A 163 -8.77 -5.24 -21.57
N THR A 164 -8.65 -3.92 -21.36
CA THR A 164 -7.94 -3.06 -22.30
C THR A 164 -6.44 -3.40 -22.38
N LEU A 165 -5.81 -3.74 -21.25
CA LEU A 165 -4.44 -4.24 -21.22
C LEU A 165 -4.29 -5.59 -21.93
N LEU A 166 -5.25 -6.50 -21.76
CA LEU A 166 -5.23 -7.81 -22.41
C LEU A 166 -5.37 -7.68 -23.92
N VAL A 167 -6.31 -6.85 -24.39
CA VAL A 167 -6.48 -6.53 -25.82
C VAL A 167 -5.23 -5.85 -26.37
N GLY A 168 -4.66 -4.90 -25.65
CA GLY A 168 -3.40 -4.24 -26.04
C GLY A 168 -2.23 -5.21 -26.14
N SER A 169 -2.10 -6.13 -25.20
CA SER A 169 -1.06 -7.18 -25.18
C SER A 169 -1.21 -8.13 -26.37
N LEU A 170 -2.42 -8.61 -26.64
CA LEU A 170 -2.70 -9.44 -27.83
C LEU A 170 -2.38 -8.68 -29.12
N GLY A 171 -2.77 -7.40 -29.21
CA GLY A 171 -2.44 -6.55 -30.35
C GLY A 171 -0.94 -6.42 -30.60
N LEU A 172 -0.16 -6.19 -29.54
CA LEU A 172 1.31 -6.14 -29.62
C LEU A 172 1.91 -7.50 -30.00
N PHE A 173 1.41 -8.59 -29.44
CA PHE A 173 1.90 -9.95 -29.74
C PHE A 173 1.63 -10.33 -31.20
N PHE A 174 0.40 -10.14 -31.69
CA PHE A 174 0.07 -10.39 -33.09
C PHE A 174 0.80 -9.43 -34.04
N GLY A 175 0.93 -8.15 -33.66
CA GLY A 175 1.74 -7.17 -34.39
C GLY A 175 3.20 -7.59 -34.53
N ALA A 176 3.88 -7.90 -33.43
CA ALA A 176 5.28 -8.35 -33.41
C ALA A 176 5.48 -9.68 -34.15
N SER A 177 4.57 -10.65 -33.98
CA SER A 177 4.64 -11.93 -34.70
C SER A 177 4.44 -11.77 -36.21
N SER A 178 3.62 -10.81 -36.65
CA SER A 178 3.43 -10.50 -38.07
C SER A 178 4.67 -9.84 -38.69
N ILE A 179 5.38 -8.99 -37.93
CA ILE A 179 6.65 -8.36 -38.36
C ILE A 179 7.77 -9.40 -38.42
N GLY A 180 7.84 -10.30 -37.44
CA GLY A 180 8.79 -11.41 -37.43
C GLY A 180 8.60 -12.40 -38.60
N ARG A 181 7.35 -12.63 -39.00
CA ARG A 181 7.02 -13.44 -40.20
C ARG A 181 7.46 -12.74 -41.49
N LYS A 182 7.17 -11.44 -41.64
CA LYS A 182 7.63 -10.66 -42.81
C LYS A 182 9.15 -10.63 -42.97
N LYS A 183 9.92 -10.62 -41.87
CA LYS A 183 11.39 -10.69 -41.92
C LYS A 183 11.92 -12.06 -42.38
N LYS A 184 11.20 -13.14 -42.08
CA LYS A 184 11.54 -14.51 -42.51
C LYS A 184 11.25 -14.74 -43.99
N ASP A 185 10.21 -14.10 -44.51
CA ASP A 185 9.85 -14.16 -45.93
C ASP A 185 10.74 -13.24 -46.80
N ALA A 186 11.40 -12.25 -46.19
CA ALA A 186 12.28 -11.29 -46.87
C ALA A 186 13.77 -11.68 -46.88
N ASP A 187 14.15 -12.83 -46.31
CA ASP A 187 15.50 -13.39 -46.42
C ASP A 187 15.50 -14.69 -47.25
N PRO A 188 15.36 -14.60 -48.59
CA PRO A 188 15.68 -15.71 -49.46
C PRO A 188 17.19 -15.67 -49.74
N LYS A 189 17.96 -16.37 -48.90
CA LYS A 189 19.31 -16.93 -49.18
C LYS A 189 20.30 -15.99 -49.89
N SER A 190 21.29 -15.49 -49.16
CA SER A 190 22.65 -15.38 -49.73
C SER A 190 23.42 -16.65 -49.40
N GLU A 191 23.75 -17.39 -50.47
CA GLU A 191 24.86 -18.34 -50.67
C GLU A 191 25.80 -18.65 -49.49
#